data_AF-A0A0D8XQ50-F1
#
_entry.id   AF-A0A0D8XQ50-F1
#
_cell.length_a   1.000
_cell.length_b   1.000
_cell.length_c   1.000
_cell.angle_alpha   90.00
_cell.angle_beta   90.00
_cell.angle_gamma   90.00
#
_symmetry.space_group_name_H-M   'P 1'
#
loop_
_entity.id
_entity.type
_entity.pdbx_description
1 polymer ?
#
loop_
_entity_poly.entity_id
_entity_poly.type
_entity_poly.pdbx_seq_one_letter_code
_entity_poly.pdbx_strand_id
1 'polypeptide(L)'
;MRYYGMTSTKVSTQTCGCKGVRFCALCETSERVQKLKIADDKYADYDVYVFSRISGSCIRCPALTSSATVGDIIEASKSCDSAKCYQNAIFIGGIMVVPNFLSESEEHDLLVMIDGVDWMLSQSGRRKQDYGPKVNFKRRKVKTDHFSGMPEYADWLLERMQLISEEKLGNYIPFEMCNLEYDQSKKSCIEMHCDDVWIWGNRLIRYRWQHGILSHHIQGRRIALTMREPSKEFQEGGDLYEKYGKQLIALSNNRVPLRKCV
;
A
#
# COMPACT_ATOMS: atom_id res chain seq x y z
N MET A 1 -13.27 -58.73 -11.83
CA MET A 1 -12.41 -57.53 -11.87
C MET A 1 -13.27 -56.32 -11.55
N ARG A 2 -13.10 -55.73 -10.36
CA ARG A 2 -13.81 -54.51 -9.95
C ARG A 2 -12.99 -53.31 -10.44
N TYR A 3 -13.52 -52.57 -11.40
CA TYR A 3 -12.96 -51.27 -11.79
C TYR A 3 -13.27 -50.27 -10.67
N TYR A 4 -12.22 -49.84 -9.96
CA TYR A 4 -12.29 -48.71 -9.05
C TYR A 4 -12.38 -47.42 -9.89
N GLY A 5 -13.54 -46.77 -9.87
CA GLY A 5 -13.72 -45.44 -10.43
C GLY A 5 -12.83 -44.45 -9.67
N MET A 6 -11.92 -43.81 -10.40
CA MET A 6 -11.11 -42.71 -9.90
C MET A 6 -12.02 -41.60 -9.35
N THR A 7 -11.85 -41.30 -8.07
CA THR A 7 -12.44 -40.13 -7.43
C THR A 7 -11.90 -38.88 -8.13
N SER A 8 -12.80 -38.15 -8.80
CA SER A 8 -12.54 -36.78 -9.25
C SER A 8 -12.22 -35.95 -8.02
N THR A 9 -10.94 -35.68 -7.80
CA THR A 9 -10.50 -34.63 -6.90
C THR A 9 -11.03 -33.33 -7.48
N LYS A 10 -12.06 -32.75 -6.85
CA LYS A 10 -12.44 -31.37 -7.09
C LYS A 10 -11.20 -30.53 -6.84
N VAL A 11 -10.52 -30.11 -7.92
CA VAL A 11 -9.48 -29.10 -7.85
C VAL A 11 -10.14 -27.90 -7.19
N SER A 12 -9.75 -27.62 -5.95
CA SER A 12 -10.08 -26.38 -5.26
C SER A 12 -9.71 -25.25 -6.21
N THR A 13 -10.71 -24.64 -6.85
CA THR A 13 -10.49 -23.44 -7.66
C THR A 13 -10.04 -22.37 -6.69
N GLN A 14 -8.72 -22.22 -6.49
CA GLN A 14 -8.16 -21.16 -5.67
C GLN A 14 -8.74 -19.84 -6.16
N THR A 15 -9.62 -19.25 -5.36
CA THR A 15 -10.29 -18.00 -5.71
C THR A 15 -9.36 -16.84 -5.41
N CYS A 16 -9.32 -15.85 -6.30
CA CYS A 16 -8.59 -14.60 -6.09
C CYS A 16 -9.58 -13.43 -5.94
N GLY A 17 -9.14 -12.32 -5.36
CA GLY A 17 -9.97 -11.13 -5.20
C GLY A 17 -10.10 -10.26 -6.46
N CYS A 18 -9.47 -10.63 -7.58
CA CYS A 18 -9.36 -9.82 -8.79
C CYS A 18 -10.71 -9.56 -9.47
N LYS A 19 -10.93 -8.32 -9.95
CA LYS A 19 -12.17 -7.87 -10.61
C LYS A 19 -11.87 -6.89 -11.75
N GLY A 20 -12.78 -6.81 -12.73
CA GLY A 20 -12.65 -5.91 -13.87
C GLY A 20 -11.35 -6.17 -14.65
N VAL A 21 -10.59 -5.10 -14.90
CA VAL A 21 -9.31 -5.15 -15.62
C VAL A 21 -8.14 -5.68 -14.79
N ARG A 22 -8.31 -5.84 -13.48
CA ARG A 22 -7.24 -6.29 -12.58
C ARG A 22 -7.15 -7.81 -12.58
N PHE A 23 -5.92 -8.34 -12.55
CA PHE A 23 -5.65 -9.77 -12.54
C PHE A 23 -4.36 -10.10 -11.78
N CYS A 24 -4.13 -11.39 -11.56
CA CYS A 24 -2.98 -11.95 -10.86
C CYS A 24 -2.64 -13.31 -11.48
N ALA A 25 -1.55 -13.93 -11.05
CA ALA A 25 -1.10 -15.23 -11.58
C ALA A 25 -2.21 -16.31 -11.55
N LEU A 26 -3.08 -16.30 -10.54
CA LEU A 26 -4.15 -17.29 -10.38
C LEU A 26 -5.28 -17.17 -11.40
N CYS A 27 -5.51 -15.99 -11.98
CA CYS A 27 -6.61 -15.75 -12.91
C CYS A 27 -6.15 -15.28 -14.29
N GLU A 28 -4.84 -15.24 -14.53
CA GLU A 28 -4.25 -14.77 -15.79
C GLU A 28 -4.76 -15.56 -17.00
N THR A 29 -4.98 -16.86 -16.83
CA THR A 29 -5.51 -17.75 -17.88
C THR A 29 -7.04 -17.83 -17.92
N SER A 30 -7.74 -17.06 -17.09
CA SER A 30 -9.21 -17.06 -17.10
C SER A 30 -9.76 -16.39 -18.35
N GLU A 31 -10.93 -16.83 -18.81
CA GLU A 31 -11.63 -16.25 -19.97
C GLU A 31 -11.82 -14.72 -19.84
N ARG A 32 -12.10 -14.24 -18.62
CA ARG A 32 -12.21 -12.80 -18.33
C ARG A 32 -10.93 -12.06 -18.70
N VAL A 33 -9.76 -12.59 -18.33
CA VAL A 33 -8.47 -11.92 -18.52
C VAL A 33 -8.01 -12.06 -19.97
N GLN A 34 -8.22 -13.22 -20.60
CA GLN A 34 -7.90 -13.44 -22.01
C GLN A 34 -8.65 -12.49 -22.96
N LYS A 35 -9.86 -12.04 -22.57
CA LYS A 35 -10.66 -11.06 -23.33
C LYS A 35 -10.26 -9.60 -23.09
N LEU A 36 -9.37 -9.32 -22.14
CA LEU A 36 -8.91 -7.95 -21.89
C LEU A 36 -8.00 -7.50 -23.03
N LYS A 37 -8.31 -6.34 -23.62
CA LYS A 37 -7.36 -5.61 -24.46
C LYS A 37 -6.36 -4.92 -23.54
N ILE A 38 -5.25 -5.59 -23.28
CA ILE A 38 -4.13 -5.03 -22.52
C ILE A 38 -3.28 -4.27 -23.53
N ALA A 39 -3.17 -2.95 -23.37
CA ALA A 39 -2.19 -2.18 -24.12
C ALA A 39 -0.80 -2.74 -23.79
N ASP A 40 0.11 -2.72 -24.77
CA ASP A 40 1.54 -2.88 -24.51
C ASP A 40 2.00 -1.85 -23.47
N ASP A 41 3.25 -1.95 -23.04
CA ASP A 41 3.80 -1.18 -21.93
C ASP A 41 3.33 0.30 -21.90
N LYS A 42 2.37 0.58 -21.01
CA LYS A 42 1.67 1.87 -20.91
C LYS A 42 2.59 3.03 -20.55
N TYR A 43 3.79 2.73 -20.09
CA TYR A 43 4.76 3.70 -19.59
C TYR A 43 6.02 3.76 -20.44
N ALA A 44 6.04 3.10 -21.62
CA ALA A 44 7.23 3.02 -22.48
C ALA A 44 7.77 4.40 -22.89
N ASP A 45 6.88 5.36 -23.13
CA ASP A 45 7.24 6.71 -23.59
C ASP A 45 7.48 7.70 -22.43
N TYR A 46 7.45 7.25 -21.18
CA TYR A 46 7.59 8.13 -20.02
C TYR A 46 9.06 8.37 -19.69
N ASP A 47 9.41 9.62 -19.40
CA ASP A 47 10.69 9.93 -18.78
C ASP A 47 10.78 9.31 -17.37
N VAL A 48 11.85 8.57 -17.12
CA VAL A 48 12.09 7.93 -15.82
C VAL A 48 12.99 8.80 -14.95
N TYR A 49 12.57 8.98 -13.70
CA TYR A 49 13.31 9.71 -12.69
C TYR A 49 13.52 8.86 -11.44
N VAL A 50 14.66 9.01 -10.79
CA VAL A 50 14.98 8.36 -9.51
C VAL A 50 15.01 9.41 -8.42
N PHE A 51 14.26 9.18 -7.33
CA PHE A 51 14.24 10.07 -6.17
C PHE A 51 15.52 9.90 -5.34
N SER A 52 16.32 10.97 -5.24
CA SER A 52 17.46 11.03 -4.34
C SER A 52 17.04 11.61 -3.00
N ARG A 53 17.28 10.83 -1.94
CA ARG A 53 16.95 11.23 -0.56
C ARG A 53 17.88 12.31 -0.05
N ILE A 54 19.13 12.33 -0.53
CA ILE A 54 20.14 13.29 -0.11
C ILE A 54 19.78 14.69 -0.61
N SER A 55 19.37 14.80 -1.87
CA SER A 55 18.99 16.08 -2.48
C SER A 55 17.50 16.43 -2.33
N GLY A 56 16.66 15.47 -1.93
CA GLY A 56 15.20 15.63 -1.90
C GLY A 56 14.58 15.88 -3.28
N SER A 57 15.27 15.49 -4.35
CA SER A 57 14.89 15.77 -5.75
C SER A 57 14.87 14.48 -6.57
N CYS A 58 14.09 14.46 -7.65
CA CYS A 58 14.07 13.37 -8.61
C CYS A 58 15.00 13.70 -9.78
N ILE A 59 15.99 12.83 -10.02
CA ILE A 59 17.01 13.00 -11.05
C ILE A 59 16.61 12.17 -12.27
N ARG A 60 16.65 12.77 -13.47
CA ARG A 60 16.30 12.06 -14.71
C ARG A 60 17.32 10.95 -14.98
N CYS A 61 16.84 9.75 -15.30
CA CYS A 61 17.67 8.58 -15.57
C CYS A 61 17.30 7.98 -16.94
N PRO A 62 17.88 8.50 -18.06
CA PRO A 62 17.55 8.02 -19.41
C PRO A 62 17.92 6.55 -19.68
N ALA A 63 18.79 5.95 -18.85
CA ALA A 63 19.14 4.54 -18.94
C ALA A 63 18.04 3.62 -18.39
N LEU A 64 17.09 4.15 -17.61
CA LEU A 64 15.98 3.39 -17.07
C LEU A 64 14.74 3.54 -17.97
N THR A 65 13.99 2.45 -18.08
CA THR A 65 12.69 2.40 -18.74
C THR A 65 11.65 1.83 -17.77
N SER A 66 10.41 1.78 -18.22
CA SER A 66 9.28 1.10 -17.54
C SER A 66 9.48 -0.39 -17.27
N SER A 67 10.46 -1.03 -17.92
CA SER A 67 10.85 -2.43 -17.72
C SER A 67 12.09 -2.61 -16.85
N ALA A 68 12.65 -1.54 -16.28
CA ALA A 68 13.83 -1.61 -15.42
C ALA A 68 13.62 -2.53 -14.22
N THR A 69 14.61 -3.35 -13.91
CA THR A 69 14.59 -4.25 -12.77
C THR A 69 14.83 -3.50 -11.46
N VAL A 70 14.54 -4.14 -10.33
CA VAL A 70 14.88 -3.59 -9.01
C VAL A 70 16.39 -3.36 -8.88
N GLY A 71 17.21 -4.23 -9.48
CA GLY A 71 18.67 -4.07 -9.52
C GLY A 71 19.09 -2.79 -10.23
N ASP A 72 18.57 -2.56 -11.43
CA ASP A 72 18.85 -1.35 -12.22
C ASP A 72 18.46 -0.08 -11.45
N ILE A 73 17.30 -0.09 -10.80
CA ILE A 73 16.80 1.05 -10.00
C ILE A 73 17.70 1.30 -8.78
N ILE A 74 18.17 0.26 -8.10
CA ILE A 74 19.09 0.39 -6.96
C ILE A 74 20.43 0.98 -7.41
N GLU A 75 20.98 0.50 -8.52
CA GLU A 75 22.23 1.02 -9.08
C GLU A 75 22.10 2.50 -9.46
N ALA A 76 21.03 2.85 -10.17
CA ALA A 76 20.73 4.23 -10.51
C ALA A 76 20.55 5.12 -9.27
N SER A 77 19.90 4.61 -8.22
CA SER A 77 19.72 5.32 -6.94
C SER A 77 21.06 5.64 -6.26
N LYS A 78 21.98 4.67 -6.22
CA LYS A 78 23.34 4.87 -5.66
C LYS A 78 24.14 5.89 -6.45
N SER A 79 24.03 5.84 -7.79
CA SER A 79 24.67 6.81 -8.68
C SER A 79 24.12 8.23 -8.45
N CYS A 80 22.79 8.36 -8.36
CA CYS A 80 22.10 9.62 -8.09
C CYS A 80 22.50 10.25 -6.75
N ASP A 81 22.63 9.44 -5.70
CA ASP A 81 23.05 9.92 -4.37
C ASP A 81 24.52 10.41 -4.35
N SER A 82 25.35 9.95 -5.29
CA SER A 82 26.76 10.34 -5.42
C SER A 82 26.98 11.52 -6.37
N ALA A 83 26.01 11.82 -7.23
CA ALA A 83 26.12 12.84 -8.26
C ALA A 83 25.74 14.24 -7.74
N LYS A 84 26.58 15.25 -8.01
CA LYS A 84 26.28 16.67 -7.77
C LYS A 84 25.51 17.34 -8.93
N CYS A 85 25.07 16.57 -9.92
CA CYS A 85 24.50 17.11 -11.15
C CYS A 85 22.99 17.29 -11.02
N TYR A 86 22.56 18.55 -10.93
CA TYR A 86 21.14 18.96 -10.86
C TYR A 86 20.52 19.22 -12.24
N GLN A 87 21.25 18.96 -13.34
CA GLN A 87 20.69 19.17 -14.68
C GLN A 87 19.52 18.21 -14.92
N ASN A 88 18.36 18.76 -15.25
CA ASN A 88 17.10 18.04 -15.47
C ASN A 88 16.51 17.35 -14.22
N ALA A 89 16.79 17.84 -13.01
CA ALA A 89 16.10 17.39 -11.81
C ALA A 89 14.71 18.02 -11.69
N ILE A 90 13.74 17.25 -11.17
CA ILE A 90 12.42 17.75 -10.77
C ILE A 90 12.28 17.66 -9.26
N PHE A 91 11.68 18.68 -8.64
CA PHE A 91 11.43 18.68 -7.21
C PHE A 91 10.01 18.19 -6.92
N ILE A 92 9.90 17.11 -6.14
CA ILE A 92 8.60 16.63 -5.64
C ILE A 92 8.51 16.97 -4.15
N GLY A 93 7.89 18.11 -3.86
CA GLY A 93 7.65 18.54 -2.49
C GLY A 93 6.72 17.58 -1.74
N GLY A 94 6.90 17.49 -0.42
CA GLY A 94 6.05 16.70 0.47
C GLY A 94 6.39 15.20 0.55
N ILE A 95 7.48 14.76 -0.08
CA ILE A 95 8.04 13.42 0.13
C ILE A 95 9.07 13.47 1.26
N MET A 96 8.97 12.52 2.19
CA MET A 96 9.99 12.25 3.19
C MET A 96 10.21 10.73 3.23
N VAL A 97 11.47 10.31 3.16
CA VAL A 97 11.85 8.89 3.21
C VAL A 97 12.81 8.70 4.38
N VAL A 98 12.42 7.87 5.33
CA VAL A 98 13.23 7.53 6.51
C VAL A 98 13.74 6.11 6.34
N PRO A 99 15.00 5.90 5.95
CA PRO A 99 15.57 4.55 5.89
C PRO A 99 15.70 3.97 7.29
N ASN A 100 15.67 2.64 7.40
CA ASN A 100 15.84 1.93 8.68
C ASN A 100 14.91 2.44 9.78
N PHE A 101 13.66 2.77 9.41
CA PHE A 101 12.61 3.15 10.37
C PHE A 101 12.39 2.04 11.42
N LEU A 102 12.58 0.79 11.00
CA LEU A 102 12.65 -0.39 11.86
C LEU A 102 14.06 -0.95 11.83
N SER A 103 14.54 -1.44 12.98
CA SER A 103 15.61 -2.42 13.03
C SER A 103 15.10 -3.81 12.61
N GLU A 104 16.01 -4.73 12.28
CA GLU A 104 15.64 -6.10 11.89
C GLU A 104 14.84 -6.84 12.98
N SER A 105 15.18 -6.65 14.26
CA SER A 105 14.44 -7.24 15.38
C SER A 105 13.01 -6.70 15.45
N GLU A 106 12.85 -5.39 15.30
CA GLU A 106 11.55 -4.75 15.37
C GLU A 106 10.67 -5.08 14.16
N GLU A 107 11.27 -5.20 12.99
CA GLU A 107 10.60 -5.73 11.80
C GLU A 107 10.10 -7.16 12.06
N HIS A 108 10.94 -8.03 12.64
CA HIS A 108 10.55 -9.39 13.00
C HIS A 108 9.37 -9.42 13.98
N ASP A 109 9.44 -8.67 15.07
CA ASP A 109 8.37 -8.61 16.08
C ASP A 109 7.06 -8.10 15.48
N LEU A 110 7.14 -7.07 14.62
CA LEU A 110 5.99 -6.53 13.91
C LEU A 110 5.39 -7.56 12.94
N LEU A 111 6.23 -8.32 12.22
CA LEU A 111 5.77 -9.38 11.33
C LEU A 111 5.03 -10.48 12.09
N VAL A 112 5.53 -10.91 13.24
CA VAL A 112 4.85 -11.91 14.10
C VAL A 112 3.46 -11.41 14.49
N MET A 113 3.34 -10.15 14.90
CA MET A 113 2.05 -9.55 15.25
C MET A 113 1.09 -9.45 14.05
N ILE A 114 1.58 -9.02 12.90
CA ILE A 114 0.79 -8.90 11.66
C ILE A 114 0.30 -10.28 11.20
N ASP A 115 1.16 -11.29 11.20
CA ASP A 115 0.81 -12.63 10.72
C ASP A 115 -0.06 -13.43 11.69
N GLY A 116 -0.18 -12.98 12.94
CA GLY A 116 -1.17 -13.49 13.90
C GLY A 116 -2.62 -13.09 13.57
N VAL A 117 -2.84 -12.24 12.56
CA VAL A 117 -4.17 -11.78 12.13
C VAL A 117 -4.51 -12.34 10.75
N ASP A 118 -5.77 -12.74 10.57
CA ASP A 118 -6.24 -13.28 9.30
C ASP A 118 -6.08 -12.30 8.13
N TRP A 119 -5.55 -12.83 7.04
CA TRP A 119 -5.39 -12.11 5.78
C TRP A 119 -6.63 -12.22 4.91
N MET A 120 -7.18 -11.09 4.46
CA MET A 120 -8.29 -11.05 3.52
C MET A 120 -7.80 -10.95 2.08
N LEU A 121 -8.41 -11.70 1.15
CA LEU A 121 -8.09 -11.58 -0.27
C LEU A 121 -8.37 -10.17 -0.80
N SER A 122 -7.45 -9.65 -1.59
CA SER A 122 -7.54 -8.36 -2.28
C SER A 122 -7.31 -8.53 -3.78
N GLN A 123 -7.42 -7.42 -4.51
CA GLN A 123 -7.27 -7.41 -5.96
C GLN A 123 -5.78 -7.51 -6.35
N SER A 124 -5.52 -7.95 -7.58
CA SER A 124 -4.18 -8.12 -8.15
C SER A 124 -3.23 -8.92 -7.26
N GLY A 125 -3.66 -10.10 -6.80
CA GLY A 125 -2.81 -11.07 -6.09
C GLY A 125 -2.51 -10.72 -4.63
N ARG A 126 -2.92 -9.53 -4.18
CA ARG A 126 -2.65 -9.03 -2.84
C ARG A 126 -3.54 -9.68 -1.78
N ARG A 127 -3.07 -9.66 -0.55
CA ARG A 127 -3.90 -9.81 0.66
C ARG A 127 -3.86 -8.53 1.48
N LYS A 128 -4.83 -8.35 2.38
CA LYS A 128 -4.91 -7.15 3.21
C LYS A 128 -5.48 -7.40 4.60
N GLN A 129 -5.11 -6.52 5.52
CA GLN A 129 -5.76 -6.31 6.81
C GLN A 129 -6.12 -4.83 6.89
N ASP A 130 -7.40 -4.53 7.09
CA ASP A 130 -7.91 -3.15 7.15
C ASP A 130 -8.34 -2.84 8.58
N TYR A 131 -7.79 -1.77 9.14
CA TYR A 131 -8.14 -1.19 10.44
C TYR A 131 -8.70 0.21 10.19
N GLY A 132 -10.02 0.30 10.04
CA GLY A 132 -10.67 1.57 9.75
C GLY A 132 -12.10 1.38 9.23
N PRO A 133 -12.76 2.47 8.81
CA PRO A 133 -14.11 2.39 8.27
C PRO A 133 -14.15 1.55 6.99
N LYS A 134 -15.27 0.87 6.75
CA LYS A 134 -15.58 0.36 5.40
C LYS A 134 -16.06 1.51 4.53
N VAL A 135 -15.30 1.80 3.47
CA VAL A 135 -15.53 2.95 2.59
C VAL A 135 -16.27 2.53 1.31
N ASN A 136 -17.33 3.25 0.97
CA ASN A 136 -17.93 3.23 -0.35
C ASN A 136 -17.52 4.50 -1.11
N PHE A 137 -16.44 4.38 -1.87
CA PHE A 137 -15.84 5.49 -2.64
C PHE A 137 -16.83 6.16 -3.60
N LYS A 138 -17.61 5.36 -4.34
CA LYS A 138 -18.57 5.89 -5.34
C LYS A 138 -19.69 6.72 -4.71
N ARG A 139 -20.13 6.36 -3.50
CA ARG A 139 -21.25 7.02 -2.81
C ARG A 139 -20.81 8.00 -1.72
N ARG A 140 -19.49 8.14 -1.48
CA ARG A 140 -18.92 8.90 -0.37
C ARG A 140 -19.58 8.58 0.97
N LYS A 141 -19.72 7.27 1.27
CA LYS A 141 -20.30 6.78 2.52
C LYS A 141 -19.32 5.88 3.25
N VAL A 142 -19.34 5.95 4.57
CA VAL A 142 -18.56 5.07 5.45
C VAL A 142 -19.48 4.23 6.34
N LYS A 143 -19.01 3.06 6.73
CA LYS A 143 -19.61 2.23 7.80
C LYS A 143 -18.56 1.99 8.88
N THR A 144 -18.93 2.23 10.13
CA THR A 144 -18.04 2.19 11.29
C THR A 144 -18.18 0.89 12.09
N ASP A 145 -19.24 0.11 11.87
CA ASP A 145 -19.65 -1.08 12.66
C ASP A 145 -18.59 -2.18 12.84
N HIS A 146 -17.56 -2.20 11.97
CA HIS A 146 -16.50 -3.22 12.01
C HIS A 146 -15.16 -2.68 12.52
N PHE A 147 -15.09 -1.39 12.84
CA PHE A 147 -13.87 -0.77 13.33
C PHE A 147 -13.96 -0.63 14.85
N SER A 148 -13.18 -1.42 15.57
CA SER A 148 -13.09 -1.38 17.03
C SER A 148 -11.89 -0.57 17.54
N GLY A 149 -10.88 -0.39 16.69
CA GLY A 149 -9.69 0.40 16.97
C GLY A 149 -8.51 -0.01 16.12
N MET A 150 -7.38 0.65 16.37
CA MET A 150 -6.09 0.32 15.76
C MET A 150 -5.46 -0.89 16.45
N PRO A 151 -4.59 -1.66 15.79
CA PRO A 151 -3.86 -2.72 16.46
C PRO A 151 -2.85 -2.13 17.46
N GLU A 152 -2.50 -2.91 18.46
CA GLU A 152 -1.64 -2.46 19.58
C GLU A 152 -0.27 -1.92 19.16
N TYR A 153 0.32 -2.39 18.05
CA TYR A 153 1.58 -1.87 17.56
C TYR A 153 1.49 -0.45 16.95
N ALA A 154 0.29 0.11 16.78
CA ALA A 154 0.11 1.42 16.17
C ALA A 154 0.74 2.55 17.00
N ASP A 155 0.66 2.50 18.34
CA ASP A 155 1.26 3.53 19.20
C ASP A 155 2.76 3.61 19.00
N TRP A 156 3.43 2.47 19.04
CA TRP A 156 4.88 2.40 18.86
C TRP A 156 5.32 3.00 17.50
N LEU A 157 4.56 2.77 16.43
CA LEU A 157 4.84 3.39 15.12
C LEU A 157 4.64 4.92 15.17
N LEU A 158 3.56 5.40 15.81
CA LEU A 158 3.25 6.83 15.91
C LEU A 158 4.25 7.58 16.80
N GLU A 159 4.63 7.01 17.94
CA GLU A 159 5.67 7.53 18.81
C GLU A 159 7.00 7.66 18.05
N ARG A 160 7.37 6.64 17.27
CA ARG A 160 8.58 6.71 16.43
C ARG A 160 8.48 7.80 15.37
N MET A 161 7.33 7.93 14.71
CA MET A 161 7.10 9.00 13.75
C MET A 161 7.28 10.38 14.40
N GLN A 162 6.72 10.59 15.60
CA GLN A 162 6.90 11.82 16.37
C GLN A 162 8.38 12.09 16.70
N LEU A 163 9.13 11.08 17.16
CA LEU A 163 10.56 11.23 17.47
C LEU A 163 11.40 11.60 16.25
N ILE A 164 11.05 11.10 15.07
CA ILE A 164 11.76 11.42 13.82
C ILE A 164 11.52 12.88 13.41
N SER A 165 10.29 13.38 13.56
CA SER A 165 9.98 14.77 13.22
C SER A 165 8.74 15.25 13.97
N GLU A 166 8.95 15.92 15.09
CA GLU A 166 7.86 16.50 15.88
C GLU A 166 7.02 17.48 15.05
N GLU A 167 7.68 18.35 14.28
CA GLU A 167 7.01 19.36 13.43
C GLU A 167 6.09 18.72 12.37
N LYS A 168 6.54 17.66 11.69
CA LYS A 168 5.81 17.09 10.54
C LYS A 168 4.86 15.96 10.94
N LEU A 169 5.24 15.20 11.97
CA LEU A 169 4.63 13.92 12.34
C LEU A 169 4.16 13.86 13.79
N GLY A 170 4.50 14.83 14.64
CA GLY A 170 4.14 14.81 16.06
C GLY A 170 2.64 14.98 16.33
N ASN A 171 1.88 15.52 15.38
CA ASN A 171 0.43 15.61 15.41
C ASN A 171 -0.24 14.72 14.35
N TYR A 172 0.40 13.60 13.99
CA TYR A 172 -0.15 12.65 13.03
C TYR A 172 -1.16 11.74 13.73
N ILE A 173 -2.44 11.85 13.34
CA ILE A 173 -3.55 11.11 13.96
C ILE A 173 -4.25 10.27 12.89
N PRO A 174 -3.84 9.00 12.71
CA PRO A 174 -4.49 8.14 11.75
C PRO A 174 -5.87 7.71 12.27
N PHE A 175 -6.85 7.68 11.38
CA PHE A 175 -8.13 7.02 11.63
C PHE A 175 -8.37 5.79 10.75
N GLU A 176 -7.40 5.49 9.87
CA GLU A 176 -7.31 4.27 9.10
C GLU A 176 -5.85 3.78 9.04
N MET A 177 -5.68 2.48 9.15
CA MET A 177 -4.44 1.78 8.83
C MET A 177 -4.73 0.53 8.00
N CYS A 178 -3.87 0.21 7.04
CA CYS A 178 -3.99 -0.96 6.20
C CYS A 178 -2.63 -1.63 6.00
N ASN A 179 -2.57 -2.94 6.27
CA ASN A 179 -1.46 -3.79 5.86
C ASN A 179 -1.80 -4.41 4.51
N LEU A 180 -0.92 -4.23 3.53
CA LEU A 180 -1.02 -4.80 2.19
C LEU A 180 0.12 -5.77 1.96
N GLU A 181 -0.22 -7.03 1.76
CA GLU A 181 0.76 -8.05 1.41
C GLU A 181 0.81 -8.26 -0.11
N TYR A 182 2.04 -8.27 -0.61
CA TYR A 182 2.42 -8.57 -1.98
C TYR A 182 3.25 -9.85 -2.00
N ASP A 183 3.07 -10.63 -3.06
CA ASP A 183 3.76 -11.89 -3.25
C ASP A 183 4.13 -12.03 -4.73
N GLN A 184 5.41 -12.29 -4.99
CA GLN A 184 5.95 -12.45 -6.33
C GLN A 184 5.28 -13.59 -7.10
N SER A 185 5.03 -14.75 -6.46
CA SER A 185 4.39 -15.92 -7.09
C SER A 185 2.96 -15.63 -7.52
N LYS A 186 2.29 -14.68 -6.86
CA LYS A 186 0.94 -14.24 -7.21
C LYS A 186 0.92 -13.14 -8.28
N LYS A 187 2.09 -12.69 -8.76
CA LYS A 187 2.21 -11.47 -9.58
C LYS A 187 1.53 -10.28 -8.91
N SER A 188 1.69 -10.14 -7.59
CA SER A 188 1.03 -9.06 -6.86
C SER A 188 1.57 -7.72 -7.30
N CYS A 189 0.68 -6.77 -7.55
CA CYS A 189 1.01 -5.38 -7.90
C CYS A 189 0.02 -4.45 -7.21
N ILE A 190 0.14 -3.14 -7.40
CA ILE A 190 -0.96 -2.20 -7.21
C ILE A 190 -0.92 -1.18 -8.35
N GLU A 191 -2.03 -1.04 -9.07
CA GLU A 191 -2.14 -0.15 -10.22
C GLU A 191 -1.87 1.31 -9.83
N MET A 192 -1.36 2.10 -10.78
CA MET A 192 -1.21 3.55 -10.61
C MET A 192 -2.56 4.18 -10.25
N HIS A 193 -2.64 4.83 -9.08
CA HIS A 193 -3.89 5.42 -8.58
C HIS A 193 -3.65 6.64 -7.68
N CYS A 194 -4.71 7.43 -7.49
CA CYS A 194 -4.82 8.45 -6.44
C CYS A 194 -5.66 7.91 -5.28
N ASP A 195 -5.44 8.41 -4.07
CA ASP A 195 -6.29 8.19 -2.90
C ASP A 195 -7.46 9.13 -3.01
N ASP A 196 -8.56 8.69 -2.44
CA ASP A 196 -9.78 9.44 -2.25
C ASP A 196 -9.61 10.55 -1.19
N VAL A 197 -9.31 11.76 -1.66
CA VAL A 197 -9.12 12.97 -0.83
C VAL A 197 -10.37 13.42 -0.06
N TRP A 198 -11.55 12.89 -0.40
CA TRP A 198 -12.76 13.21 0.34
C TRP A 198 -12.75 12.58 1.74
N ILE A 199 -12.05 11.44 1.92
CA ILE A 199 -11.96 10.74 3.20
C ILE A 199 -10.58 10.90 3.85
N TRP A 200 -9.50 10.90 3.07
CA TRP A 200 -8.14 10.96 3.61
C TRP A 200 -7.52 12.36 3.52
N GLY A 201 -6.73 12.71 4.53
CA GLY A 201 -6.09 14.01 4.70
C GLY A 201 -4.97 14.33 3.70
N ASN A 202 -4.37 15.51 3.88
CA ASN A 202 -3.43 16.11 2.92
C ASN A 202 -1.97 15.64 3.05
N ARG A 203 -1.63 14.84 4.06
CA ARG A 203 -0.29 14.24 4.24
C ARG A 203 -0.10 12.99 3.36
N LEU A 204 -0.49 13.12 2.10
CA LEU A 204 -0.41 12.13 1.03
C LEU A 204 0.04 12.84 -0.25
N ILE A 205 0.86 12.19 -1.08
CA ILE A 205 1.49 12.79 -2.29
C ILE A 205 0.51 13.20 -3.42
N ARG A 206 -0.80 13.05 -3.21
CA ARG A 206 -1.75 12.71 -4.28
C ARG A 206 -2.54 13.85 -4.91
N TYR A 207 -2.22 15.10 -4.59
CA TYR A 207 -2.82 16.25 -5.29
C TYR A 207 -2.37 16.35 -6.75
N ARG A 208 -1.26 15.71 -7.11
CA ARG A 208 -0.67 15.77 -8.46
C ARG A 208 -0.19 14.43 -9.01
N TRP A 209 0.05 13.45 -8.14
CA TRP A 209 0.77 12.23 -8.53
C TRP A 209 -0.06 10.98 -8.25
N GLN A 210 -0.10 10.09 -9.24
CA GLN A 210 -0.50 8.71 -9.04
C GLN A 210 0.67 7.92 -8.47
N HIS A 211 0.37 6.83 -7.78
CA HIS A 211 1.39 5.86 -7.40
C HIS A 211 0.89 4.43 -7.53
N GLY A 212 1.85 3.53 -7.65
CA GLY A 212 1.63 2.11 -7.88
C GLY A 212 2.91 1.34 -7.61
N ILE A 213 2.80 0.01 -7.66
CA ILE A 213 3.95 -0.90 -7.61
C ILE A 213 3.73 -1.92 -8.71
N LEU A 214 4.66 -2.00 -9.65
CA LEU A 214 4.58 -2.94 -10.76
C LEU A 214 4.86 -4.37 -10.26
N SER A 215 4.20 -5.36 -10.86
CA SER A 215 4.32 -6.76 -10.41
C SER A 215 5.75 -7.28 -10.49
N HIS A 216 6.52 -6.84 -11.50
CA HIS A 216 7.91 -7.27 -11.69
C HIS A 216 8.88 -6.62 -10.68
N HIS A 217 8.45 -5.59 -9.94
CA HIS A 217 9.24 -5.00 -8.84
C HIS A 217 9.02 -5.70 -7.49
N ILE A 218 8.03 -6.60 -7.38
CA ILE A 218 7.84 -7.42 -6.18
C ILE A 218 8.75 -8.66 -6.27
N GLN A 219 9.77 -8.70 -5.42
CA GLN A 219 10.70 -9.82 -5.28
C GLN A 219 10.45 -10.48 -3.92
N GLY A 220 9.99 -11.73 -3.93
CA GLY A 220 9.54 -12.44 -2.73
C GLY A 220 8.24 -11.89 -2.12
N ARG A 221 8.11 -12.07 -0.81
CA ARG A 221 7.00 -11.57 0.00
C ARG A 221 7.34 -10.16 0.50
N ARG A 222 6.40 -9.22 0.38
CA ARG A 222 6.56 -7.84 0.87
C ARG A 222 5.27 -7.37 1.53
N ILE A 223 5.38 -6.77 2.70
CA ILE A 223 4.25 -6.11 3.38
C ILE A 223 4.47 -4.59 3.34
N ALA A 224 3.42 -3.85 3.00
CA ALA A 224 3.39 -2.40 3.13
C ALA A 224 2.31 -2.03 4.14
N LEU A 225 2.70 -1.34 5.21
CA LEU A 225 1.79 -0.72 6.15
C LEU A 225 1.52 0.72 5.71
N THR A 226 0.25 1.10 5.66
CA THR A 226 -0.18 2.45 5.32
C THR A 226 -1.06 3.00 6.44
N MET A 227 -0.77 4.22 6.90
CA MET A 227 -1.61 4.97 7.82
C MET A 227 -2.18 6.19 7.11
N ARG A 228 -3.42 6.57 7.43
CA ARG A 228 -4.09 7.72 6.83
C ARG A 228 -4.90 8.47 7.86
N GLU A 229 -4.84 9.78 7.77
CA GLU A 229 -5.59 10.70 8.61
C GLU A 229 -6.93 11.08 7.98
N PRO A 230 -7.91 11.53 8.78
CA PRO A 230 -9.15 12.08 8.25
C PRO A 230 -8.90 13.31 7.39
N SER A 231 -9.66 13.45 6.30
CA SER A 231 -9.79 14.71 5.56
C SER A 231 -10.46 15.77 6.44
N LYS A 232 -10.38 17.04 6.03
CA LYS A 232 -11.03 18.15 6.73
C LYS A 232 -12.54 17.96 6.91
N GLU A 233 -13.21 17.24 6.00
CA GLU A 233 -14.64 16.96 6.12
C GLU A 233 -14.96 16.08 7.34
N PHE A 234 -14.00 15.24 7.77
CA PHE A 234 -14.14 14.32 8.90
C PHE A 234 -13.53 14.84 10.20
N GLN A 235 -12.92 16.03 10.19
CA GLN A 235 -12.36 16.68 11.38
C GLN A 235 -13.36 17.66 11.99
N GLU A 236 -13.14 18.10 13.23
CA GLU A 236 -14.01 19.06 13.91
C GLU A 236 -14.27 20.30 13.05
N GLY A 237 -15.55 20.67 12.91
CA GLY A 237 -16.01 21.74 12.02
C GLY A 237 -16.28 21.30 10.56
N GLY A 238 -15.96 20.07 10.17
CA GLY A 238 -16.26 19.51 8.87
C GLY A 238 -17.67 18.91 8.75
N ASP A 239 -18.23 18.90 7.54
CA ASP A 239 -19.61 18.47 7.25
C ASP A 239 -19.92 17.00 7.62
N LEU A 240 -18.89 16.15 7.68
CA LEU A 240 -19.01 14.72 8.01
C LEU A 240 -18.56 14.40 9.45
N TYR A 241 -18.17 15.41 10.23
CA TYR A 241 -17.63 15.22 11.58
C TYR A 241 -18.64 14.59 12.53
N GLU A 242 -19.78 15.24 12.77
CA GLU A 242 -20.79 14.75 13.73
C GLU A 242 -21.39 13.42 13.28
N LYS A 243 -21.45 13.19 11.96
CA LYS A 243 -22.03 11.98 11.40
C LYS A 243 -21.08 10.77 11.48
N TYR A 244 -19.78 10.98 11.27
CA TYR A 244 -18.80 9.91 11.10
C TYR A 244 -17.47 10.22 11.79
N GLY A 245 -16.92 11.41 11.57
CA GLY A 245 -15.58 11.80 12.00
C GLY A 245 -15.34 11.63 13.50
N LYS A 246 -16.25 12.16 14.33
CA LYS A 246 -16.15 12.11 15.79
C LYS A 246 -16.05 10.68 16.32
N GLN A 247 -16.91 9.78 15.84
CA GLN A 247 -16.87 8.37 16.24
C GLN A 247 -15.59 7.68 15.73
N LEU A 248 -15.19 7.93 14.48
CA LEU A 248 -14.02 7.29 13.88
C LEU A 248 -12.71 7.69 14.57
N ILE A 249 -12.57 8.97 14.90
CA ILE A 249 -11.41 9.51 15.63
C ILE A 249 -11.38 8.93 17.05
N ALA A 250 -12.54 8.82 17.72
CA ALA A 250 -12.59 8.18 19.03
C ALA A 250 -12.18 6.69 18.96
N LEU A 251 -12.69 5.94 17.99
CA LEU A 251 -12.34 4.53 17.78
C LEU A 251 -10.86 4.36 17.43
N SER A 252 -10.26 5.26 16.65
CA SER A 252 -8.84 5.16 16.28
C SER A 252 -7.88 5.34 17.44
N ASN A 253 -8.34 5.88 18.58
CA ASN A 253 -7.58 5.94 19.81
C ASN A 253 -7.65 4.65 20.64
N ASN A 254 -8.54 3.72 20.30
CA ASN A 254 -8.55 2.40 20.92
C ASN A 254 -7.43 1.53 20.35
N ARG A 255 -6.85 0.69 21.20
CA ARG A 255 -5.91 -0.36 20.82
C ARG A 255 -6.56 -1.72 20.96
N VAL A 256 -6.52 -2.50 19.88
CA VAL A 256 -7.04 -3.86 19.80
C VAL A 256 -5.85 -4.80 19.97
N PRO A 257 -5.78 -5.56 21.08
CA PRO A 257 -4.74 -6.56 21.27
C PRO A 257 -4.80 -7.59 20.14
N LEU A 258 -3.65 -7.90 19.55
CA LEU A 258 -3.58 -8.93 18.54
C LEU A 258 -3.45 -10.27 19.26
N ARG A 259 -4.26 -11.25 18.88
CA ARG A 259 -4.14 -12.58 19.47
C ARG A 259 -2.77 -13.11 19.10
N LYS A 260 -1.93 -13.38 20.10
CA LYS A 260 -0.78 -14.27 19.90
C LYS A 260 -1.36 -15.61 19.49
N CYS A 261 -1.03 -16.09 18.30
CA CYS A 261 -1.16 -17.51 18.01
C CYS A 261 -0.34 -18.24 19.09
N VAL A 262 -1.03 -18.91 20.01
CA VAL A 262 -0.41 -19.85 20.97
C VAL A 262 -0.03 -21.10 20.23
#